data_AF-A0A2E0S7P0-F1
#
_entry.id   AF-A0A2E0S7P0-F1
#
_cell.length_a   1.000
_cell.length_b   1.000
_cell.length_c   1.000
_cell.angle_alpha   90.00
_cell.angle_beta   90.00
_cell.angle_gamma   90.00
#
_symmetry.space_group_name_H-M   'P 1'
#
loop_
_entity.id
_entity.type
_entity.pdbx_description
1 polymer ?
#
loop_
_entity_poly.entity_id
_entity_poly.type
_entity_poly.pdbx_seq_one_letter_code
_entity_poly.pdbx_strand_id
1 'polypeptide(L)' 'MARPVRIGAVSYLNTKPLVYGLAQRLPNSEIVFDLPSRLADGLACGDLDVALIPTVEYFLDPDYKIVSDACIACRG' A
#
# COMPACT_ATOMS: atom_id res chain seq x y z
N MET A 1 16.52 -17.22 5.63
CA MET A 1 15.32 -17.18 4.76
C MET A 1 14.85 -15.74 4.70
N ALA A 2 14.52 -15.21 3.52
CA ALA A 2 13.99 -13.84 3.41
C ALA A 2 12.58 -13.81 4.01
N ARG A 3 12.27 -12.78 4.82
CA ARG A 3 10.91 -12.61 5.35
C ARG A 3 9.94 -12.25 4.22
N PRO A 4 8.66 -12.65 4.30
CA PRO A 4 7.63 -12.19 3.38
C PRO A 4 7.58 -10.66 3.31
N VAL A 5 7.30 -10.12 2.13
CA VAL A 5 7.02 -8.69 1.96
C VAL A 5 5.60 -8.44 2.45
N ARG A 6 5.42 -7.42 3.30
CA ARG A 6 4.12 -7.02 3.88
C ARG A 6 3.57 -5.84 3.10
N ILE A 7 2.41 -6.04 2.48
CA ILE A 7 1.80 -5.11 1.53
C ILE A 7 0.46 -4.62 2.08
N GLY A 8 0.36 -3.31 2.33
CA GLY A 8 -0.86 -2.62 2.70
C GLY A 8 -1.73 -2.28 1.49
N ALA A 9 -2.93 -2.85 1.45
CA ALA A 9 -3.93 -2.63 0.42
C ALA A 9 -5.17 -1.93 1.01
N VAL A 10 -5.70 -0.92 0.32
CA VAL A 10 -6.88 -0.18 0.81
C VAL A 10 -8.15 -1.00 0.57
N SER A 11 -9.04 -1.03 1.56
CA SER A 11 -10.32 -1.79 1.55
C SER A 11 -11.50 -1.09 0.84
N TYR A 12 -11.26 -0.06 0.03
CA TYR A 12 -12.31 0.69 -0.66
C TYR A 12 -12.64 0.12 -2.04
N LEU A 13 -13.86 0.38 -2.52
CA LEU A 13 -14.28 -0.14 -3.82
C LEU A 13 -13.46 0.45 -4.98
N ASN A 14 -13.06 1.72 -4.88
CA ASN A 14 -12.25 2.39 -5.89
C ASN A 14 -10.82 1.82 -6.02
N THR A 15 -10.31 1.12 -5.01
CA THR A 15 -8.97 0.50 -5.04
C THR A 15 -9.01 -0.95 -5.55
N LYS A 16 -10.20 -1.54 -5.69
CA LYS A 16 -10.38 -2.93 -6.14
C LYS A 16 -9.59 -3.27 -7.41
N PRO A 17 -9.53 -2.43 -8.46
CA PRO A 17 -8.73 -2.73 -9.66
C PRO A 17 -7.23 -2.87 -9.40
N LEU A 18 -6.68 -2.12 -8.43
CA LEU A 18 -5.25 -2.13 -8.11
C LEU A 18 -4.82 -3.36 -7.30
N VAL A 19 -5.73 -3.89 -6.47
CA VAL A 19 -5.45 -5.00 -5.55
C VAL A 19 -5.94 -6.35 -6.09
N TYR A 20 -6.70 -6.34 -7.19
CA TYR A 20 -7.28 -7.54 -7.78
C TYR A 20 -6.22 -8.53 -8.27
N GLY A 21 -6.26 -9.76 -7.75
CA GLY A 21 -5.31 -10.82 -8.08
C GLY A 21 -3.92 -10.62 -7.48
N LEU A 22 -3.72 -9.62 -6.61
CA LEU A 22 -2.41 -9.37 -5.98
C LEU A 22 -1.93 -10.58 -5.18
N ALA A 23 -2.81 -11.19 -4.39
CA ALA A 23 -2.51 -12.41 -3.62
C ALA A 23 -2.11 -13.61 -4.50
N GLN A 24 -2.68 -13.72 -5.70
CA GLN A 24 -2.37 -14.79 -6.65
C GLN A 24 -1.01 -14.57 -7.32
N ARG A 25 -0.67 -13.31 -7.60
CA ARG A 25 0.60 -12.93 -8.24
C ARG A 25 1.77 -12.91 -7.26
N LEU A 26 1.50 -12.67 -5.98
CA LEU A 26 2.51 -12.57 -4.92
C LEU A 26 2.23 -13.59 -3.81
N PRO A 27 2.32 -14.90 -4.08
CA PRO A 27 1.96 -15.95 -3.13
C PRO A 27 2.86 -16.01 -1.88
N ASN A 28 4.05 -15.39 -1.95
CA ASN A 28 5.01 -15.33 -0.84
C ASN A 28 4.98 -13.96 -0.11
N SER A 29 3.95 -13.14 -0.36
CA SER A 29 3.73 -11.87 0.33
C SER A 29 2.61 -11.98 1.34
N GLU A 30 2.64 -11.12 2.35
CA GLU A 30 1.55 -10.91 3.27
C GLU A 30 0.78 -9.66 2.84
N ILE A 31 -0.52 -9.79 2.59
CA ILE A 31 -1.36 -8.68 2.14
C ILE A 31 -2.34 -8.34 3.25
N VAL A 32 -2.27 -7.11 3.72
CA VAL A 32 -3.13 -6.56 4.77
C VAL A 32 -4.10 -5.57 4.15
N PHE A 33 -5.39 -5.74 4.43
CA PHE A 33 -6.44 -4.84 3.95
C PHE A 33 -6.92 -3.92 5.08
N ASP A 34 -6.75 -2.61 4.93
CA ASP A 34 -7.15 -1.63 5.96
C ASP A 34 -7.52 -0.26 5.36
N LEU A 35 -7.84 0.70 6.23
CA LEU A 35 -8.07 2.09 5.91
C LEU A 35 -6.76 2.81 5.55
N PRO A 36 -6.78 3.80 4.64
CA PRO A 36 -5.55 4.49 4.21
C PRO A 36 -4.72 5.08 5.35
N SER A 37 -5.36 5.62 6.40
CA SER A 37 -4.66 6.17 7.57
C SER A 37 -3.94 5.09 8.37
N ARG A 38 -4.55 3.91 8.55
CA ARG A 38 -3.92 2.77 9.25
C ARG A 38 -2.76 2.19 8.46
N LEU A 39 -2.87 2.17 7.13
CA LEU A 39 -1.79 1.75 6.27
C LEU A 39 -0.61 2.74 6.30
N ALA A 40 -0.89 4.05 6.39
CA ALA A 40 0.13 5.07 6.57
C ALA A 40 0.85 4.92 7.92
N ASP A 41 0.10 4.76 9.02
CA ASP A 41 0.65 4.46 10.34
C ASP A 41 1.56 3.21 10.28
N GLY A 42 1.05 2.13 9.69
CA GLY A 42 1.75 0.85 9.54
C GLY A 42 3.03 0.94 8.70
N LEU A 43 3.03 1.78 7.66
CA LEU A 43 4.23 2.02 6.86
C LEU A 43 5.26 2.83 7.67
N ALA A 44 4.82 3.87 8.39
CA ALA A 44 5.68 4.75 9.16
C ALA A 44 6.36 4.05 10.34
N CYS A 45 5.68 3.10 11.00
CA CYS A 45 6.26 2.31 12.08
C CYS A 45 7.06 1.08 11.59
N GLY A 46 7.08 0.80 10.27
CA GLY A 46 7.78 -0.35 9.69
C GLY A 46 7.05 -1.68 9.83
N ASP A 47 5.76 -1.66 10.16
CA ASP A 47 4.90 -2.85 10.16
C ASP A 47 4.51 -3.28 8.73
N LEU A 48 4.57 -2.36 7.77
CA LEU A 48 4.38 -2.60 6.34
C LEU A 48 5.66 -2.24 5.57
N ASP A 49 5.90 -2.91 4.45
CA ASP A 49 7.03 -2.62 3.57
C ASP A 49 6.61 -1.79 2.35
N VAL A 50 5.36 -1.96 1.91
CA VAL A 50 4.74 -1.23 0.80
C VAL A 50 3.29 -0.99 1.18
N ALA A 51 2.76 0.21 0.91
CA ALA A 51 1.35 0.48 1.17
C ALA A 51 0.77 1.50 0.17
N LEU A 52 -0.53 1.36 -0.11
CA LEU A 52 -1.31 2.40 -0.77
C LEU A 52 -1.78 3.41 0.28
N ILE A 53 -1.12 4.57 0.32
CA ILE A 53 -1.35 5.64 1.31
C ILE A 53 -1.84 6.93 0.64
N PRO A 54 -2.44 7.87 1.38
CA PRO A 54 -2.74 9.21 0.86
C PRO A 54 -1.47 9.93 0.38
N THR A 55 -1.56 10.68 -0.71
CA THR A 55 -0.41 11.42 -1.28
C THR A 55 0.26 12.38 -0.30
N VAL A 56 -0.48 12.94 0.66
CA VAL A 56 0.11 13.81 1.69
C VAL A 56 1.12 13.09 2.58
N GLU A 57 0.89 11.81 2.89
CA GLU A 57 1.78 10.99 3.73
C GLU A 57 3.14 10.77 3.08
N TYR A 58 3.19 10.70 1.73
CA TYR A 58 4.44 10.57 0.99
C TYR A 58 5.41 11.72 1.27
N PHE A 59 4.91 12.94 1.47
CA PHE A 59 5.74 14.11 1.70
C PHE A 59 6.24 14.24 3.14
N LEU A 60 5.76 13.41 4.06
CA LEU A 60 6.12 13.46 5.48
C LEU A 60 7.42 12.71 5.79
N ASP A 61 7.80 11.74 4.96
CA ASP A 61 9.03 10.96 5.12
C ASP A 61 9.84 10.96 3.81
N PRO A 62 11.05 11.56 3.78
CA PRO A 62 11.89 11.61 2.59
C PRO A 62 12.47 10.25 2.16
N ASP A 63 12.41 9.23 3.01
CA ASP A 63 12.90 7.89 2.70
C ASP A 63 11.89 7.06 1.89
N TYR A 64 10.64 7.52 1.82
CA TYR A 64 9.61 6.89 1.00
C TYR A 64 9.91 6.98 -0.49
N LYS A 65 9.50 5.92 -1.20
CA LYS A 65 9.69 5.80 -2.65
C LYS A 65 8.39 5.36 -3.30
N ILE A 66 8.03 6.06 -4.38
CA ILE A 66 6.94 5.64 -5.26
C ILE A 66 7.44 4.46 -6.09
N VAL A 67 6.78 3.31 -5.96
CA VAL A 67 7.16 2.06 -6.64
C VAL A 67 6.37 1.78 -7.93
N SER A 68 5.32 2.56 -8.19
CA SER A 68 4.46 2.44 -9.38
C SER A 68 3.81 3.78 -9.71
N ASP A 69 3.50 3.98 -10.98
CA ASP A 69 2.68 5.07 -11.51
C ASP A 69 1.17 4.82 -11.38
N ALA A 70 0.75 3.65 -10.88
CA ALA A 70 -0.65 3.33 -10.63
C ALA A 70 -1.17 4.09 -9.40
N CYS A 71 -2.25 4.86 -9.57
CA CYS A 71 -2.87 5.63 -8.50
C CYS A 71 -4.40 5.70 -8.64
N ILE A 72 -5.06 6.11 -7.56
CA ILE A 72 -6.47 6.50 -7.56
C ILE A 72 -6.54 8.02 -7.48
N ALA A 73 -7.12 8.65 -8.50
CA ALA A 73 -7.24 10.10 -8.59
C ALA A 73 -8.62 10.49 -9.13
N CYS A 74 -9.04 11.71 -8.84
CA CYS A 74 -10.24 12.33 -9.41
C CYS A 74 -9.87 13.68 -10.04
N ARG A 75 -10.75 14.18 -10.92
CA ARG A 75 -10.72 15.57 -11.37
C ARG A 75 -11.71 16.37 -10.52
N GLY A 76 -11.22 17.45 -9.90
CA GLY A 76 -12.05 18.41 -9.17
C GLY A 76 -12.95 19.23 -10.09
#